data_AF-A0A9E0E052-F1
#
_entry.id   AF-A0A9E0E052-F1
#
_cell.length_a   1.000
_cell.length_b   1.000
_cell.length_c   1.000
_cell.angle_alpha   90.00
_cell.angle_beta   90.00
_cell.angle_gamma   90.00
#
_symmetry.space_group_name_H-M   'P 1'
#
loop_
_entity.id
_entity.type
_entity.pdbx_description
1 polymer ?
#
loop_
_entity_poly.entity_id
_entity_poly.type
_entity_poly.pdbx_seq_one_letter_code
_entity_poly.pdbx_strand_id
1 'polypeptide(L)'
;MNPSLLTADAQLYLRPIWFAESPVGLGGQTARMGGGLIWFQGYEITARQGDAVQRARIMVAEFEDWCAHLIEPLAMRVASLATNISAIRPPLELQDRTIRFDAPQVMGILNITPDSFSDGGKHSDDPQAAADAGFAMMVAGAAIVDVGGESTRPRAEKLWEGDEIARIVPVIERLVAAGVPVSVDTRKAAVIEAALEAGAAMVNDVSALTHDPRSLEVVAQAGCPVVLMHTPSSGDDPHQGGVYKDVVLDVYDALEAHIRRCVAGGITRERIIVDPGLGFGKSLADNLAIMNRLALYQGLGVAVLLGASRKRMIGALSNEAGVDTRLGGSLALAMRGIEQGAQMLRVHDVAESVQAAHVWRGLRDEALMAG
;
A
#
# COMPACT_ATOMS: atom_id res chain seq x y z
N MET A 1 -14.23 21.74 -15.97
CA MET A 1 -12.84 22.01 -16.42
C MET A 1 -12.81 21.89 -17.93
N ASN A 2 -12.42 22.93 -18.65
CA ASN A 2 -12.28 22.88 -20.12
C ASN A 2 -10.85 22.45 -20.46
N PRO A 3 -10.61 21.28 -21.10
CA PRO A 3 -9.27 20.79 -21.41
C PRO A 3 -8.45 21.76 -22.27
N SER A 4 -9.09 22.52 -23.15
CA SER A 4 -8.41 23.48 -24.04
C SER A 4 -7.91 24.74 -23.33
N LEU A 5 -8.29 24.96 -22.07
CA LEU A 5 -7.82 26.08 -21.25
C LEU A 5 -6.66 25.67 -20.30
N LEU A 6 -6.26 24.40 -20.31
CA LEU A 6 -5.15 23.91 -19.49
C LEU A 6 -3.81 24.24 -20.16
N THR A 7 -2.88 24.76 -19.37
CA THR A 7 -1.53 25.14 -19.81
C THR A 7 -0.52 24.03 -19.48
N ALA A 8 0.64 24.06 -20.13
CA ALA A 8 1.64 22.97 -20.05
C ALA A 8 2.23 22.73 -18.66
N ASP A 9 2.15 23.72 -17.76
CA ASP A 9 2.56 23.65 -16.37
C ASP A 9 1.50 23.01 -15.45
N ALA A 10 0.32 22.68 -15.97
CA ALA A 10 -0.69 21.93 -15.21
C ALA A 10 -0.20 20.52 -14.89
N GLN A 11 -0.31 20.14 -13.62
CA GLN A 11 -0.12 18.76 -13.23
C GLN A 11 -1.46 18.02 -13.21
N LEU A 12 -1.56 16.96 -14.00
CA LEU A 12 -2.77 16.15 -14.13
C LEU A 12 -2.70 14.87 -13.32
N TYR A 13 -3.83 14.53 -12.73
CA TYR A 13 -4.09 13.29 -12.00
C TYR A 13 -5.39 12.68 -12.49
N LEU A 14 -5.47 11.36 -12.41
CA LEU A 14 -6.59 10.59 -12.91
C LEU A 14 -7.04 9.61 -11.85
N ARG A 15 -8.34 9.63 -11.51
CA ARG A 15 -8.93 8.72 -10.52
C ARG A 15 -10.13 7.98 -11.11
N PRO A 16 -10.15 6.65 -11.08
CA PRO A 16 -11.34 5.86 -11.41
C PRO A 16 -12.50 6.19 -10.46
N ILE A 17 -13.70 6.38 -11.02
CA ILE A 17 -14.95 6.65 -10.31
C ILE A 17 -16.11 5.88 -10.94
N TRP A 18 -17.25 5.83 -10.24
CA TRP A 18 -18.45 5.09 -10.68
C TRP A 18 -18.15 3.61 -10.92
N PHE A 19 -17.65 2.96 -9.86
CA PHE A 19 -17.34 1.53 -9.87
C PHE A 19 -18.60 0.71 -10.16
N ALA A 20 -18.43 -0.30 -11.01
CA ALA A 20 -19.45 -1.27 -11.37
C ALA A 20 -19.13 -2.62 -10.72
N GLU A 21 -20.17 -3.39 -10.41
CA GLU A 21 -20.04 -4.75 -9.91
C GLU A 21 -19.48 -5.68 -10.98
N SER A 22 -19.91 -5.48 -12.23
CA SER A 22 -19.61 -6.28 -13.42
C SER A 22 -19.63 -5.39 -14.68
N PRO A 23 -18.89 -5.73 -15.75
CA PRO A 23 -18.97 -5.04 -17.04
C PRO A 23 -20.16 -5.52 -17.89
N VAL A 24 -20.82 -6.60 -17.49
CA VAL A 24 -21.92 -7.22 -18.25
C VAL A 24 -23.10 -6.26 -18.35
N GLY A 25 -23.71 -6.17 -19.54
CA GLY A 25 -24.83 -5.26 -19.81
C GLY A 25 -24.44 -3.79 -20.00
N LEU A 26 -23.18 -3.40 -19.80
CA LEU A 26 -22.72 -2.00 -19.91
C LEU A 26 -22.13 -1.63 -21.28
N GLY A 27 -22.13 -2.55 -22.25
CA GLY A 27 -21.86 -2.25 -23.67
C GLY A 27 -20.51 -1.57 -23.95
N GLY A 28 -19.44 -1.93 -23.22
CA GLY A 28 -18.11 -1.33 -23.40
C GLY A 28 -17.93 0.04 -22.75
N GLN A 29 -18.90 0.51 -21.95
CA GLN A 29 -18.81 1.77 -21.21
C GLN A 29 -18.00 1.66 -19.91
N THR A 30 -17.28 0.56 -19.71
CA THR A 30 -16.43 0.32 -18.55
C THR A 30 -14.97 0.16 -18.95
N ALA A 31 -14.08 0.58 -18.05
CA ALA A 31 -12.69 0.18 -18.05
C ALA A 31 -12.42 -0.72 -16.84
N ARG A 32 -11.40 -1.57 -16.95
CA ARG A 32 -10.96 -2.48 -15.89
C ARG A 32 -9.79 -1.86 -15.14
N MET A 33 -9.81 -1.93 -13.82
CA MET A 33 -8.69 -1.52 -12.98
C MET A 33 -7.77 -2.72 -12.72
N GLY A 34 -6.52 -2.60 -13.19
CA GLY A 34 -5.50 -3.64 -13.07
C GLY A 34 -5.94 -5.03 -13.56
N GLY A 35 -5.37 -6.07 -12.94
CA GLY A 35 -5.70 -7.47 -13.22
C GLY A 35 -6.88 -8.05 -12.42
N GLY A 36 -7.48 -7.25 -11.52
CA GLY A 36 -8.52 -7.71 -10.58
C GLY A 36 -9.94 -7.67 -11.15
N LEU A 37 -10.94 -7.91 -10.31
CA LEU A 37 -12.37 -7.88 -10.68
C LEU A 37 -13.03 -6.52 -10.36
N ILE A 38 -12.40 -5.43 -10.80
CA ILE A 38 -12.85 -4.07 -10.53
C ILE A 38 -13.04 -3.35 -11.85
N TRP A 39 -14.28 -2.90 -12.09
CA TRP A 39 -14.66 -2.10 -13.25
C TRP A 39 -15.16 -0.75 -12.80
N PHE A 40 -15.02 0.25 -13.68
CA PHE A 40 -15.46 1.60 -13.43
C PHE A 40 -15.93 2.27 -14.74
N GLN A 41 -16.83 3.24 -14.62
CA GLN A 41 -17.49 3.88 -15.77
C GLN A 41 -17.04 5.32 -16.01
N GLY A 42 -16.22 5.89 -15.14
CA GLY A 42 -15.70 7.23 -15.36
C GLY A 42 -14.37 7.53 -14.70
N TYR A 43 -13.85 8.68 -15.09
CA TYR A 43 -12.64 9.25 -14.54
C TYR A 43 -12.95 10.59 -13.89
N GLU A 44 -12.42 10.82 -12.69
CA GLU A 44 -12.22 12.17 -12.17
C GLU A 44 -10.82 12.64 -12.56
N ILE A 45 -10.74 13.69 -13.37
CA ILE A 45 -9.49 14.35 -13.73
C ILE A 45 -9.31 15.52 -12.78
N THR A 46 -8.16 15.57 -12.13
CA THR A 46 -7.75 16.72 -11.31
C THR A 46 -6.59 17.43 -12.00
N ALA A 47 -6.69 18.74 -12.17
CA ALA A 47 -5.62 19.60 -12.64
C ALA A 47 -5.17 20.52 -11.51
N ARG A 48 -3.87 20.53 -11.22
CA ARG A 48 -3.24 21.43 -10.25
C ARG A 48 -2.31 22.40 -10.97
N GLN A 49 -2.53 23.70 -10.78
CA GLN A 49 -1.70 24.79 -11.30
C GLN A 49 -1.42 25.76 -10.14
N GLY A 50 -0.19 25.74 -9.61
CA GLY A 50 0.11 26.40 -8.34
C GLY A 50 -0.79 25.88 -7.22
N ASP A 51 -1.53 26.78 -6.57
CA ASP A 51 -2.49 26.43 -5.50
C ASP A 51 -3.92 26.16 -6.02
N ALA A 52 -4.19 26.43 -7.30
CA ALA A 52 -5.50 26.20 -7.88
C ALA A 52 -5.68 24.72 -8.26
N VAL A 53 -6.76 24.12 -7.77
CA VAL A 53 -7.16 22.75 -8.12
C VAL A 53 -8.51 22.77 -8.81
N GLN A 54 -8.55 22.28 -10.05
CA GLN A 54 -9.78 22.09 -10.81
C GLN A 54 -10.05 20.60 -10.99
N ARG A 55 -11.33 20.23 -11.03
CA ARG A 55 -11.76 18.85 -11.25
C ARG A 55 -12.81 18.78 -12.34
N ALA A 56 -12.78 17.68 -13.11
CA ALA A 56 -13.85 17.27 -14.00
C ALA A 56 -14.11 15.78 -13.83
N ARG A 57 -15.32 15.37 -14.21
CA ARG A 57 -15.71 13.97 -14.26
C ARG A 57 -16.20 13.69 -15.66
N ILE A 58 -15.69 12.63 -16.26
CA ILE A 58 -16.06 12.21 -17.61
C ILE A 58 -16.30 10.71 -17.63
N MET A 59 -17.19 10.26 -18.50
CA MET A 59 -17.41 8.84 -18.72
C MET A 59 -16.20 8.22 -19.41
N VAL A 60 -15.96 6.93 -19.19
CA VAL A 60 -14.94 6.16 -19.93
C VAL A 60 -15.18 6.27 -21.44
N ALA A 61 -16.45 6.24 -21.86
CA ALA A 61 -16.85 6.38 -23.26
C ALA A 61 -16.50 7.75 -23.88
N GLU A 62 -16.33 8.80 -23.06
CA GLU A 62 -16.02 10.17 -23.50
C GLU A 62 -14.54 10.51 -23.31
N PHE A 63 -13.74 9.57 -22.80
CA PHE A 63 -12.38 9.83 -22.34
C PHE A 63 -11.44 10.20 -23.49
N GLU A 64 -11.51 9.47 -24.60
CA GLU A 64 -10.66 9.70 -25.78
C GLU A 64 -10.95 11.06 -26.42
N ASP A 65 -12.24 11.39 -26.63
CA ASP A 65 -12.68 12.69 -27.14
C ASP A 65 -12.24 13.83 -26.21
N TRP A 66 -12.34 13.66 -24.89
CA TRP A 66 -11.86 14.67 -23.95
C TRP A 66 -10.35 14.88 -24.05
N CYS A 67 -9.57 13.80 -24.19
CA CYS A 67 -8.11 13.88 -24.34
C CYS A 67 -7.68 14.57 -25.64
N ALA A 68 -8.45 14.44 -26.73
CA ALA A 68 -8.16 15.09 -28.01
C ALA A 68 -8.13 16.63 -27.95
N HIS A 69 -8.69 17.21 -26.89
CA HIS A 69 -8.71 18.66 -26.67
C HIS A 69 -7.56 19.16 -25.77
N LEU A 70 -6.70 18.27 -25.28
CA LEU A 70 -5.51 18.61 -24.50
C LEU A 70 -4.32 18.95 -25.41
N ILE A 71 -3.44 19.80 -24.92
CA ILE A 71 -2.10 19.95 -25.51
C ILE A 71 -1.25 18.69 -25.28
N GLU A 72 -0.33 18.42 -26.20
CA GLU A 72 0.44 17.17 -26.29
C GLU A 72 1.05 16.68 -24.95
N PRO A 73 1.74 17.51 -24.14
CA PRO A 73 2.33 17.03 -22.88
C PRO A 73 1.29 16.53 -21.88
N LEU A 74 0.13 17.19 -21.84
CA LEU A 74 -0.97 16.83 -20.95
C LEU A 74 -1.71 15.59 -21.46
N ALA A 75 -1.89 15.47 -22.78
CA ALA A 75 -2.47 14.29 -23.42
C ALA A 75 -1.63 13.05 -23.13
N MET A 76 -0.30 13.12 -23.33
CA MET A 76 0.63 12.03 -23.01
C MET A 76 0.56 11.64 -21.53
N ARG A 77 0.53 12.62 -20.62
CA ARG A 77 0.41 12.36 -19.18
C ARG A 77 -0.89 11.61 -18.85
N VAL A 78 -2.03 12.08 -19.34
CA VAL A 78 -3.33 11.47 -19.06
C VAL A 78 -3.46 10.07 -19.67
N ALA A 79 -2.94 9.86 -20.89
CA ALA A 79 -2.87 8.54 -21.51
C ALA A 79 -2.00 7.56 -20.70
N SER A 80 -0.85 8.04 -20.20
CA SER A 80 0.02 7.25 -19.30
C SER A 80 -0.70 6.87 -18.00
N LEU A 81 -1.42 7.81 -17.38
CA LEU A 81 -2.20 7.53 -16.16
C LEU A 81 -3.31 6.51 -16.41
N ALA A 82 -4.05 6.62 -17.51
CA ALA A 82 -5.11 5.66 -17.88
C ALA A 82 -4.54 4.26 -18.15
N THR A 83 -3.39 4.20 -18.81
CA THR A 83 -2.64 2.95 -19.03
C THR A 83 -2.22 2.34 -17.70
N ASN A 84 -1.63 3.13 -16.79
CA ASN A 84 -1.20 2.69 -15.48
C ASN A 84 -2.36 2.17 -14.61
N ILE A 85 -3.52 2.82 -14.65
CA ILE A 85 -4.73 2.37 -13.93
C ILE A 85 -5.18 0.99 -14.41
N SER A 86 -5.11 0.74 -15.72
CA SER A 86 -5.62 -0.51 -16.32
C SER A 86 -4.56 -1.61 -16.41
N ALA A 87 -3.29 -1.28 -16.21
CA ALA A 87 -2.18 -2.21 -16.35
C ALA A 87 -2.25 -3.35 -15.32
N ILE A 88 -2.12 -4.59 -15.78
CA ILE A 88 -2.01 -5.76 -14.90
C ILE A 88 -0.76 -5.60 -14.03
N ARG A 89 -0.90 -5.79 -12.71
CA ARG A 89 0.25 -5.82 -11.80
C ARG A 89 0.89 -7.20 -11.90
N PRO A 90 2.18 -7.30 -12.24
CA PRO A 90 2.86 -8.59 -12.31
C PRO A 90 2.88 -9.23 -10.92
N PRO A 91 2.90 -10.58 -10.83
CA PRO A 91 3.03 -11.25 -9.56
C PRO A 91 4.38 -10.95 -8.91
N LEU A 92 4.46 -11.03 -7.59
CA LEU A 92 5.72 -11.07 -6.87
C LEU A 92 6.21 -12.52 -6.80
N GLU A 93 7.50 -12.71 -7.07
CA GLU A 93 8.17 -13.98 -6.81
C GLU A 93 8.92 -13.84 -5.47
N LEU A 94 8.41 -14.51 -4.44
CA LEU A 94 8.98 -14.54 -3.10
C LEU A 94 9.44 -15.97 -2.79
N GLN A 95 10.71 -16.24 -3.09
CA GLN A 95 11.28 -17.60 -3.04
C GLN A 95 10.47 -18.58 -3.90
N ASP A 96 9.93 -19.65 -3.31
CA ASP A 96 9.13 -20.67 -4.01
C ASP A 96 7.65 -20.30 -4.13
N ARG A 97 7.25 -19.08 -3.74
CA ARG A 97 5.86 -18.61 -3.79
C ARG A 97 5.66 -17.47 -4.77
N THR A 98 4.69 -17.64 -5.66
CA THR A 98 4.19 -16.59 -6.55
C THR A 98 2.96 -15.92 -5.92
N ILE A 99 3.06 -14.63 -5.60
CA ILE A 99 1.97 -13.82 -5.06
C ILE A 99 1.30 -13.05 -6.20
N ARG A 100 0.08 -13.44 -6.57
CA ARG A 100 -0.65 -12.86 -7.70
C ARG A 100 -1.55 -11.71 -7.26
N PHE A 101 -1.54 -10.63 -8.02
CA PHE A 101 -2.40 -9.45 -7.78
C PHE A 101 -3.69 -9.45 -8.62
N ASP A 102 -4.18 -10.62 -9.00
CA ASP A 102 -5.51 -10.84 -9.58
C ASP A 102 -6.61 -10.92 -8.51
N ALA A 103 -6.22 -11.01 -7.23
CA ALA A 103 -7.03 -10.82 -6.05
C ALA A 103 -6.27 -10.01 -4.98
N PRO A 104 -6.96 -9.35 -4.03
CA PRO A 104 -6.32 -8.68 -2.92
C PRO A 104 -5.57 -9.67 -2.03
N GLN A 105 -4.32 -9.35 -1.69
CA GLN A 105 -3.46 -10.18 -0.86
C GLN A 105 -3.43 -9.65 0.58
N VAL A 106 -3.34 -10.55 1.56
CA VAL A 106 -3.25 -10.18 2.98
C VAL A 106 -1.82 -10.36 3.46
N MET A 107 -1.25 -9.29 4.01
CA MET A 107 0.03 -9.26 4.69
C MET A 107 -0.22 -9.16 6.21
N GLY A 108 0.20 -10.19 6.95
CA GLY A 108 0.03 -10.24 8.41
C GLY A 108 1.13 -9.47 9.13
N ILE A 109 0.78 -8.64 10.10
CA ILE A 109 1.72 -7.85 10.90
C ILE A 109 2.23 -8.69 12.07
N LEU A 110 3.53 -8.97 12.13
CA LEU A 110 4.20 -9.60 13.26
C LEU A 110 5.20 -8.63 13.89
N ASN A 111 4.76 -7.90 14.91
CA ASN A 111 5.64 -7.01 15.67
C ASN A 111 6.36 -7.80 16.77
N ILE A 112 7.69 -7.79 16.75
CA ILE A 112 8.55 -8.41 17.77
C ILE A 112 9.02 -7.29 18.71
N THR A 113 8.07 -6.74 19.48
CA THR A 113 8.38 -5.76 20.52
C THR A 113 7.97 -6.30 21.90
N PRO A 114 8.65 -5.89 22.99
CA PRO A 114 8.35 -6.36 24.34
C PRO A 114 6.87 -6.22 24.73
N ASP A 115 6.19 -5.20 24.20
CA ASP A 115 4.79 -4.88 24.50
C ASP A 115 3.77 -5.64 23.63
N SER A 116 4.20 -6.35 22.58
CA SER A 116 3.30 -6.99 21.60
C SER A 116 2.72 -8.32 22.06
N PHE A 117 3.40 -8.99 23.00
CA PHE A 117 2.96 -10.26 23.57
C PHE A 117 2.50 -10.01 25.01
N SER A 118 1.31 -9.44 25.16
CA SER A 118 0.68 -9.19 26.45
C SER A 118 0.13 -10.49 27.06
N ASP A 119 1.04 -11.42 27.39
CA ASP A 119 0.87 -12.50 28.38
C ASP A 119 2.04 -12.41 29.40
N GLY A 120 2.25 -11.19 29.93
CA GLY A 120 3.12 -10.98 31.09
C GLY A 120 4.62 -11.08 30.83
N GLY A 121 5.13 -10.60 29.69
CA GLY A 121 6.56 -10.37 29.47
C GLY A 121 7.44 -11.63 29.45
N LYS A 122 6.84 -12.83 29.38
CA LYS A 122 7.57 -14.10 29.35
C LYS A 122 7.85 -14.64 27.94
N HIS A 123 7.28 -14.00 26.90
CA HIS A 123 7.39 -14.46 25.52
C HIS A 123 8.03 -13.45 24.55
N SER A 124 8.34 -12.21 24.98
CA SER A 124 9.01 -11.24 24.08
C SER A 124 10.40 -11.67 23.63
N ASP A 125 11.02 -12.56 24.41
CA ASP A 125 12.35 -13.10 24.18
C ASP A 125 12.31 -14.55 23.68
N ASP A 126 11.13 -15.04 23.26
CA ASP A 126 10.97 -16.37 22.69
C ASP A 126 10.71 -16.29 21.17
N PRO A 127 11.77 -16.43 20.35
CA PRO A 127 11.63 -16.48 18.90
C PRO A 127 10.69 -17.57 18.39
N GLN A 128 10.49 -18.65 19.16
CA GLN A 128 9.58 -19.71 18.76
C GLN A 128 8.12 -19.25 18.87
N ALA A 129 7.72 -18.61 19.95
CA ALA A 129 6.37 -18.09 20.12
C ALA A 129 6.01 -17.06 19.04
N ALA A 130 6.95 -16.18 18.68
CA ALA A 130 6.76 -15.22 17.58
C ALA A 130 6.64 -15.93 16.23
N ALA A 131 7.46 -16.96 15.97
CA ALA A 131 7.37 -17.75 14.74
C ALA A 131 6.04 -18.53 14.66
N ASP A 132 5.56 -19.10 15.77
CA ASP A 132 4.27 -19.80 15.84
C ASP A 132 3.11 -18.87 15.51
N ALA A 133 3.16 -17.60 15.98
CA ALA A 133 2.18 -16.59 15.63
C ALA A 133 2.22 -16.24 14.12
N GLY A 134 3.40 -16.08 13.53
CA GLY A 134 3.54 -15.88 12.09
C GLY A 134 3.06 -17.08 11.26
N PHE A 135 3.33 -18.30 11.72
CA PHE A 135 2.80 -19.53 11.11
C PHE A 135 1.26 -19.58 11.19
N ALA A 136 0.67 -19.18 12.32
CA ALA A 136 -0.78 -19.09 12.45
C ALA A 136 -1.40 -18.09 11.46
N MET A 137 -0.74 -16.96 11.17
CA MET A 137 -1.17 -16.03 10.12
C MET A 137 -1.13 -16.68 8.74
N MET A 138 -0.08 -17.43 8.42
CA MET A 138 0.03 -18.17 7.16
C MET A 138 -1.10 -19.21 7.03
N VAL A 139 -1.39 -19.97 8.09
CA VAL A 139 -2.51 -20.93 8.13
C VAL A 139 -3.85 -20.24 7.94
N ALA A 140 -4.02 -19.03 8.49
CA ALA A 140 -5.21 -18.21 8.31
C ALA A 140 -5.35 -17.62 6.89
N GLY A 141 -4.33 -17.77 6.03
CA GLY A 141 -4.35 -17.36 4.63
C GLY A 141 -3.60 -16.07 4.33
N ALA A 142 -2.73 -15.59 5.23
CA ALA A 142 -1.79 -14.52 4.87
C ALA A 142 -0.89 -14.99 3.71
N ALA A 143 -0.71 -14.10 2.73
CA ALA A 143 0.21 -14.32 1.62
C ALA A 143 1.67 -14.07 2.05
N ILE A 144 1.87 -13.15 2.99
CA ILE A 144 3.16 -12.67 3.47
C ILE A 144 3.03 -12.38 4.98
N VAL A 145 4.07 -12.66 5.75
CA VAL A 145 4.21 -12.16 7.13
C VAL A 145 5.24 -11.04 7.16
N ASP A 146 4.87 -9.89 7.71
CA ASP A 146 5.71 -8.70 7.80
C ASP A 146 6.25 -8.54 9.22
N VAL A 147 7.56 -8.73 9.35
CA VAL A 147 8.27 -8.84 10.63
C VAL A 147 8.94 -7.52 10.95
N GLY A 148 8.56 -6.90 12.07
CA GLY A 148 9.13 -5.63 12.53
C GLY A 148 9.71 -5.73 13.95
N GLY A 149 10.97 -5.33 14.13
CA GLY A 149 11.63 -5.31 15.45
C GLY A 149 11.58 -3.94 16.15
N GLU A 150 11.34 -2.87 15.40
CA GLU A 150 11.23 -1.50 15.89
C GLU A 150 9.77 -1.01 15.86
N SER A 151 9.31 -0.44 16.98
CA SER A 151 7.99 0.18 17.04
C SER A 151 7.98 1.49 16.26
N THR A 152 7.14 1.58 15.24
CA THR A 152 6.92 2.80 14.45
C THR A 152 5.86 3.73 15.08
N ARG A 153 5.45 3.45 16.33
CA ARG A 153 4.47 4.27 17.07
C ARG A 153 5.08 5.63 17.45
N PRO A 154 4.27 6.69 17.54
CA PRO A 154 4.76 8.01 17.96
C PRO A 154 5.49 7.91 19.31
N ARG A 155 6.69 8.50 19.41
CA ARG A 155 7.55 8.55 20.61
C ARG A 155 8.12 7.20 21.09
N ALA A 156 8.17 6.18 20.24
CA ALA A 156 8.90 4.96 20.56
C ALA A 156 10.40 5.25 20.75
N GLU A 157 11.06 4.55 21.68
CA GLU A 157 12.51 4.61 21.82
C GLU A 157 13.18 4.00 20.60
N LYS A 158 14.26 4.65 20.13
CA LYS A 158 15.05 4.14 19.02
C LYS A 158 15.74 2.86 19.42
N LEU A 159 15.66 1.84 18.58
CA LEU A 159 16.34 0.59 18.79
C LEU A 159 17.70 0.62 18.06
N TRP A 160 18.78 0.18 18.71
CA TRP A 160 20.05 0.01 18.01
C TRP A 160 19.92 -1.12 16.98
N GLU A 161 20.58 -0.97 15.83
CA GLU A 161 20.44 -1.90 14.70
C GLU A 161 20.79 -3.35 15.08
N GLY A 162 21.82 -3.57 15.91
CA GLY A 162 22.16 -4.92 16.35
C GLY A 162 21.13 -5.53 17.32
N ASP A 163 20.43 -4.71 18.12
CA ASP A 163 19.34 -5.20 18.97
C ASP A 163 18.11 -5.57 18.12
N GLU A 164 17.84 -4.80 17.06
CA GLU A 164 16.78 -5.10 16.10
C GLU A 164 17.08 -6.40 15.35
N ILE A 165 18.31 -6.57 14.85
CA ILE A 165 18.80 -7.79 14.20
C ILE A 165 18.64 -9.00 15.13
N ALA A 166 19.12 -8.90 16.37
CA ALA A 166 19.05 -9.97 17.35
C ALA A 166 17.61 -10.42 17.67
N ARG A 167 16.63 -9.50 17.55
CA ARG A 167 15.21 -9.80 17.73
C ARG A 167 14.58 -10.47 16.52
N ILE A 168 14.83 -9.94 15.32
CA ILE A 168 14.09 -10.38 14.12
C ILE A 168 14.71 -11.61 13.48
N VAL A 169 16.04 -11.72 13.40
CA VAL A 169 16.72 -12.78 12.62
C VAL A 169 16.29 -14.18 13.07
N PRO A 170 16.31 -14.52 14.38
CA PRO A 170 15.89 -15.86 14.82
C PRO A 170 14.44 -16.20 14.46
N VAL A 171 13.55 -15.20 14.37
CA VAL A 171 12.14 -15.39 13.99
C VAL A 171 12.02 -15.58 12.48
N ILE A 172 12.74 -14.76 11.70
CA ILE A 172 12.78 -14.86 10.23
C ILE A 172 13.27 -16.25 9.81
N GLU A 173 14.39 -16.73 10.36
CA GLU A 173 14.95 -18.05 10.03
C GLU A 173 13.93 -19.18 10.26
N ARG A 174 13.18 -19.13 11.37
CA ARG A 174 12.15 -20.13 11.70
C ARG A 174 10.96 -20.07 10.74
N LEU A 175 10.49 -18.88 10.42
CA LEU A 175 9.38 -18.68 9.48
C LEU A 175 9.75 -19.15 8.07
N VAL A 176 10.96 -18.80 7.61
CA VAL A 176 11.47 -19.20 6.30
C VAL A 176 11.67 -20.72 6.24
N ALA A 177 12.22 -21.34 7.29
CA ALA A 177 12.33 -22.79 7.38
C ALA A 177 10.97 -23.51 7.33
N ALA A 178 9.89 -22.84 7.76
CA ALA A 178 8.51 -23.31 7.66
C ALA A 178 7.82 -22.97 6.32
N GLY A 179 8.53 -22.37 5.35
CA GLY A 179 8.01 -22.01 4.03
C GLY A 179 7.05 -20.81 4.04
N VAL A 180 7.18 -19.92 5.03
CA VAL A 180 6.42 -18.66 5.13
C VAL A 180 7.18 -17.55 4.38
N PRO A 181 6.55 -16.86 3.40
CA PRO A 181 7.15 -15.69 2.79
C PRO A 181 7.24 -14.54 3.81
N VAL A 182 8.44 -14.01 3.99
CA VAL A 182 8.72 -12.97 4.98
C VAL A 182 9.06 -11.65 4.30
N SER A 183 8.40 -10.58 4.76
CA SER A 183 8.80 -9.19 4.58
C SER A 183 9.46 -8.69 5.86
N VAL A 184 10.49 -7.85 5.75
CA VAL A 184 11.08 -7.15 6.90
C VAL A 184 10.60 -5.69 6.93
N ASP A 185 10.00 -5.27 8.05
CA ASP A 185 9.59 -3.88 8.32
C ASP A 185 10.74 -3.14 9.02
N THR A 186 11.57 -2.47 8.23
CA THR A 186 12.69 -1.68 8.75
C THR A 186 13.13 -0.60 7.76
N ARG A 187 13.89 0.37 8.28
CA ARG A 187 14.44 1.53 7.54
C ARG A 187 15.98 1.59 7.56
N LYS A 188 16.63 0.61 8.19
CA LYS A 188 18.08 0.58 8.46
C LYS A 188 18.74 -0.44 7.54
N ALA A 189 19.76 -0.05 6.78
CA ALA A 189 20.35 -0.94 5.79
C ALA A 189 20.99 -2.18 6.41
N ALA A 190 21.63 -2.06 7.58
CA ALA A 190 22.21 -3.20 8.29
C ALA A 190 21.16 -4.25 8.69
N VAL A 191 19.95 -3.80 9.07
CA VAL A 191 18.84 -4.69 9.41
C VAL A 191 18.26 -5.34 8.15
N ILE A 192 18.16 -4.59 7.05
CA ILE A 192 17.77 -5.13 5.73
C ILE A 192 18.75 -6.24 5.31
N GLU A 193 20.06 -5.97 5.33
CA GLU A 193 21.11 -6.93 4.97
C GLU A 193 20.96 -8.23 5.78
N ALA A 194 20.91 -8.13 7.12
CA ALA A 194 20.78 -9.29 7.99
C ALA A 194 19.46 -10.06 7.81
N ALA A 195 18.35 -9.35 7.58
CA ALA A 195 17.05 -9.99 7.34
C ALA A 195 17.02 -10.75 6.01
N LEU A 196 17.61 -10.19 4.94
CA LEU A 196 17.73 -10.84 3.64
C LEU A 196 18.67 -12.06 3.72
N GLU A 197 19.78 -11.96 4.45
CA GLU A 197 20.67 -13.10 4.73
C GLU A 197 19.96 -14.23 5.50
N ALA A 198 19.06 -13.87 6.43
CA ALA A 198 18.20 -14.82 7.16
C ALA A 198 17.06 -15.41 6.30
N GLY A 199 16.88 -14.92 5.07
CA GLY A 199 15.90 -15.42 4.11
C GLY A 199 14.63 -14.59 3.98
N ALA A 200 14.54 -13.38 4.52
CA ALA A 200 13.46 -12.47 4.13
C ALA A 200 13.50 -12.24 2.61
N ALA A 201 12.33 -12.16 1.98
CA ALA A 201 12.21 -12.08 0.51
C ALA A 201 11.73 -10.71 0.03
N MET A 202 11.40 -9.80 0.95
CA MET A 202 10.80 -8.50 0.66
C MET A 202 11.17 -7.49 1.76
N VAL A 203 11.26 -6.22 1.39
CA VAL A 203 11.48 -5.10 2.32
C VAL A 203 10.24 -4.22 2.38
N ASN A 204 9.83 -3.85 3.59
CA ASN A 204 8.81 -2.85 3.83
C ASN A 204 9.46 -1.67 4.55
N ASP A 205 9.72 -0.57 3.83
CA ASP A 205 10.40 0.60 4.40
C ASP A 205 9.46 1.79 4.47
N VAL A 206 9.10 2.14 5.71
CA VAL A 206 8.25 3.30 6.02
C VAL A 206 8.85 4.64 5.56
N SER A 207 10.16 4.72 5.33
CA SER A 207 10.87 5.90 4.83
C SER A 207 11.05 5.90 3.32
N ALA A 208 10.57 4.87 2.61
CA ALA A 208 10.80 4.67 1.19
C ALA A 208 12.28 4.67 0.78
N LEU A 209 13.15 4.01 1.56
CA LEU A 209 14.59 3.92 1.33
C LEU A 209 15.31 5.28 1.40
N THR A 210 14.81 6.20 2.24
CA THR A 210 15.43 7.53 2.43
C THR A 210 16.12 7.70 3.77
N HIS A 211 15.83 6.85 4.75
CA HIS A 211 16.40 7.00 6.08
C HIS A 211 17.89 6.66 6.12
N ASP A 212 18.27 5.47 5.66
CA ASP A 212 19.66 5.06 5.51
C ASP A 212 20.07 5.17 4.03
N PRO A 213 21.10 5.95 3.69
CA PRO A 213 21.52 6.15 2.30
C PRO A 213 21.99 4.86 1.60
N ARG A 214 22.34 3.80 2.34
CA ARG A 214 22.70 2.49 1.78
C ARG A 214 21.49 1.65 1.38
N SER A 215 20.31 1.89 1.94
CA SER A 215 19.13 1.01 1.76
C SER A 215 18.74 0.81 0.30
N LEU A 216 18.81 1.87 -0.52
CA LEU A 216 18.50 1.75 -1.95
C LEU A 216 19.47 0.82 -2.67
N GLU A 217 20.77 0.94 -2.41
CA GLU A 217 21.78 0.08 -3.03
C GLU A 217 21.61 -1.38 -2.58
N VAL A 218 21.39 -1.61 -1.29
CA VAL A 218 21.15 -2.95 -0.73
C VAL A 218 19.95 -3.63 -1.39
N VAL A 219 18.81 -2.94 -1.46
CA VAL A 219 17.59 -3.49 -2.07
C VAL A 219 17.77 -3.72 -3.57
N ALA A 220 18.44 -2.82 -4.28
CA ALA A 220 18.73 -2.97 -5.70
C ALA A 220 19.64 -4.18 -5.99
N GLN A 221 20.69 -4.37 -5.19
CA GLN A 221 21.61 -5.51 -5.30
C GLN A 221 20.92 -6.83 -4.96
N ALA A 222 20.10 -6.86 -3.91
CA ALA A 222 19.32 -8.04 -3.54
C ALA A 222 18.26 -8.39 -4.58
N GLY A 223 17.74 -7.39 -5.31
CA GLY A 223 16.70 -7.59 -6.30
C GLY A 223 15.37 -8.08 -5.71
N CYS A 224 15.11 -7.78 -4.44
CA CYS A 224 13.85 -8.13 -3.78
C CYS A 224 12.76 -7.06 -4.02
N PRO A 225 11.47 -7.42 -3.88
CA PRO A 225 10.40 -6.43 -3.83
C PRO A 225 10.51 -5.49 -2.63
N VAL A 226 10.02 -4.26 -2.80
CA VAL A 226 10.05 -3.22 -1.76
C VAL A 226 8.74 -2.43 -1.68
N VAL A 227 8.26 -2.20 -0.46
CA VAL A 227 7.20 -1.23 -0.16
C VAL A 227 7.83 0.14 0.13
N LEU A 228 7.38 1.15 -0.62
CA LEU A 228 7.72 2.54 -0.43
C LEU A 228 6.52 3.26 0.20
N MET A 229 6.61 3.58 1.49
CA MET A 229 5.54 4.31 2.16
C MET A 229 5.77 5.83 2.13
N HIS A 230 4.70 6.62 2.10
CA HIS A 230 4.78 8.05 2.36
C HIS A 230 4.79 8.36 3.87
N THR A 231 5.85 9.02 4.32
CA THR A 231 5.92 9.72 5.61
C THR A 231 6.27 11.20 5.39
N PRO A 232 5.62 12.15 6.10
CA PRO A 232 5.95 13.57 5.97
C PRO A 232 7.30 13.95 6.58
N SER A 233 7.85 13.14 7.47
CA SER A 233 9.10 13.46 8.16
C SER A 233 10.31 13.03 7.36
N SER A 234 11.30 13.92 7.26
CA SER A 234 12.67 13.60 6.87
C SER A 234 13.58 13.33 8.10
N GLY A 235 13.01 13.32 9.30
CA GLY A 235 13.73 13.14 10.57
C GLY A 235 13.38 11.83 11.26
N ASP A 236 13.70 11.74 12.55
CA ASP A 236 13.58 10.48 13.31
C ASP A 236 12.15 10.08 13.67
N ASP A 237 11.24 11.06 13.81
CA ASP A 237 9.82 10.83 14.11
C ASP A 237 9.00 10.86 12.82
N PRO A 238 8.50 9.72 12.30
CA PRO A 238 7.75 9.66 11.04
C PRO A 238 6.39 10.38 11.11
N HIS A 239 5.97 10.86 12.29
CA HIS A 239 4.70 11.53 12.51
C HIS A 239 4.76 13.07 12.50
N GLN A 240 5.95 13.67 12.35
CA GLN A 240 6.13 15.12 12.32
C GLN A 240 6.16 15.69 10.88
N GLY A 241 5.76 16.95 10.72
CA GLY A 241 5.97 17.72 9.47
C GLY A 241 4.84 17.71 8.44
N GLY A 242 3.69 17.08 8.72
CA GLY A 242 2.59 16.94 7.75
C GLY A 242 1.71 18.19 7.58
N VAL A 243 2.21 19.22 6.87
CA VAL A 243 1.35 20.29 6.35
C VAL A 243 1.15 20.06 4.86
N TYR A 244 -0.08 19.70 4.49
CA TYR A 244 -0.46 19.41 3.11
C TYR A 244 -1.36 20.50 2.56
N LYS A 245 -1.22 20.82 1.27
CA LYS A 245 -2.15 21.69 0.54
C LYS A 245 -3.33 20.87 0.03
N ASP A 246 -3.05 19.72 -0.58
CA ASP A 246 -4.01 18.67 -0.89
C ASP A 246 -3.32 17.34 -0.62
N VAL A 247 -3.53 16.79 0.58
CA VAL A 247 -2.83 15.58 1.05
C VAL A 247 -2.85 14.44 0.03
N VAL A 248 -3.94 14.28 -0.73
CA VAL A 248 -4.06 13.17 -1.68
C VAL A 248 -3.11 13.38 -2.86
N LEU A 249 -2.99 14.61 -3.36
CA LEU A 249 -2.09 14.94 -4.46
C LEU A 249 -0.64 15.02 -3.98
N ASP A 250 -0.40 15.64 -2.83
CA ASP A 250 0.95 15.82 -2.28
C ASP A 250 1.60 14.47 -1.94
N VAL A 251 0.83 13.51 -1.39
CA VAL A 251 1.29 12.13 -1.17
C VAL A 251 1.50 11.39 -2.50
N TYR A 252 0.63 11.61 -3.50
CA TYR A 252 0.82 11.03 -4.83
C TYR A 252 2.16 11.47 -5.44
N ASP A 253 2.50 12.76 -5.36
CA ASP A 253 3.73 13.30 -5.92
C ASP A 253 4.98 12.78 -5.21
N ALA A 254 4.92 12.69 -3.88
CA ALA A 254 6.00 12.14 -3.08
C ALA A 254 6.28 10.68 -3.45
N LEU A 255 5.24 9.85 -3.54
CA LEU A 255 5.35 8.46 -3.99
C LEU A 255 5.85 8.36 -5.44
N GLU A 256 5.36 9.21 -6.35
CA GLU A 256 5.85 9.26 -7.73
C GLU A 256 7.36 9.59 -7.79
N ALA A 257 7.82 10.52 -6.95
CA ALA A 257 9.23 10.86 -6.82
C ALA A 257 10.06 9.71 -6.23
N HIS A 258 9.54 8.99 -5.23
CA HIS A 258 10.19 7.81 -4.66
C HIS A 258 10.33 6.67 -5.67
N ILE A 259 9.27 6.38 -6.44
CA ILE A 259 9.34 5.40 -7.53
C ILE A 259 10.44 5.80 -8.52
N ARG A 260 10.44 7.07 -8.96
CA ARG A 260 11.43 7.56 -9.94
C ARG A 260 12.87 7.42 -9.43
N ARG A 261 13.10 7.73 -8.15
CA ARG A 261 14.41 7.56 -7.50
C ARG A 261 14.83 6.09 -7.46
N CYS A 262 13.94 5.19 -7.05
CA CYS A 262 14.25 3.76 -6.94
C CYS A 262 14.51 3.13 -8.31
N VAL A 263 13.75 3.52 -9.34
CA VAL A 263 13.97 3.09 -10.73
C VAL A 263 15.32 3.58 -11.25
N ALA A 264 15.66 4.84 -11.01
CA ALA A 264 16.99 5.37 -11.36
C ALA A 264 18.13 4.66 -10.59
N GLY A 265 17.82 4.15 -9.39
CA GLY A 265 18.70 3.34 -8.55
C GLY A 265 18.80 1.85 -8.92
N GLY A 266 18.09 1.39 -9.96
CA GLY A 266 18.15 0.01 -10.44
C GLY A 266 17.05 -0.93 -9.94
N ILE A 267 16.09 -0.44 -9.14
CA ILE A 267 14.93 -1.23 -8.71
C ILE A 267 13.84 -1.14 -9.80
N THR A 268 13.49 -2.27 -10.41
CA THR A 268 12.47 -2.28 -11.47
C THR A 268 11.07 -1.99 -10.93
N ARG A 269 10.18 -1.44 -11.76
CA ARG A 269 8.84 -1.01 -11.33
C ARG A 269 7.98 -2.16 -10.83
N GLU A 270 8.20 -3.37 -11.35
CA GLU A 270 7.48 -4.60 -11.01
C GLU A 270 7.78 -5.05 -9.57
N ARG A 271 8.90 -4.60 -9.00
CA ARG A 271 9.32 -4.87 -7.62
C ARG A 271 8.87 -3.79 -6.63
N ILE A 272 8.28 -2.69 -7.10
CA ILE A 272 7.88 -1.58 -6.24
C ILE A 272 6.40 -1.71 -5.88
N ILE A 273 6.11 -1.54 -4.60
CA ILE A 273 4.77 -1.37 -4.04
C ILE A 273 4.76 -0.01 -3.32
N VAL A 274 3.64 0.70 -3.35
CA VAL A 274 3.50 1.97 -2.62
C VAL A 274 2.45 1.89 -1.52
N ASP A 275 2.70 2.58 -0.40
CA ASP A 275 1.73 2.76 0.67
C ASP A 275 1.52 4.27 0.92
N PRO A 276 0.28 4.81 0.80
CA PRO A 276 -0.03 6.20 1.18
C PRO A 276 0.27 6.54 2.66
N GLY A 277 0.52 5.53 3.48
CA GLY A 277 1.07 5.60 4.81
C GLY A 277 0.11 6.20 5.81
N LEU A 278 -1.08 5.62 5.98
CA LEU A 278 -2.22 6.27 6.65
C LEU A 278 -1.88 7.01 7.94
N GLY A 279 -1.97 6.47 9.16
CA GLY A 279 -1.72 7.25 10.39
C GLY A 279 -0.31 7.83 10.64
N PHE A 280 0.51 8.13 9.61
CA PHE A 280 1.85 8.73 9.72
C PHE A 280 1.83 10.22 9.37
N GLY A 281 1.81 11.05 10.41
CA GLY A 281 1.84 12.52 10.31
C GLY A 281 0.69 13.11 9.47
N LYS A 282 -0.47 12.47 9.53
CA LYS A 282 -1.70 12.87 8.84
C LYS A 282 -2.83 13.04 9.86
N SER A 283 -3.60 14.11 9.74
CA SER A 283 -4.79 14.34 10.57
C SER A 283 -5.89 13.32 10.29
N LEU A 284 -6.96 13.29 11.09
CA LEU A 284 -8.13 12.46 10.80
C LEU A 284 -8.73 12.81 9.42
N ALA A 285 -8.85 14.11 9.12
CA ALA A 285 -9.37 14.59 7.85
C ALA A 285 -8.50 14.12 6.68
N ASP A 286 -7.18 14.15 6.85
CA ASP A 286 -6.23 13.72 5.83
C ASP A 286 -6.35 12.23 5.52
N ASN A 287 -6.40 11.40 6.57
CA ASN A 287 -6.60 9.95 6.43
C ASN A 287 -7.90 9.63 5.70
N LEU A 288 -8.99 10.33 6.03
CA LEU A 288 -10.28 10.16 5.36
C LEU A 288 -10.24 10.63 3.90
N ALA A 289 -9.53 11.71 3.60
CA ALA A 289 -9.35 12.19 2.23
C ALA A 289 -8.59 11.17 1.36
N ILE A 290 -7.51 10.59 1.89
CA ILE A 290 -6.76 9.51 1.23
C ILE A 290 -7.66 8.29 1.02
N MET A 291 -8.36 7.83 2.06
CA MET A 291 -9.24 6.66 1.95
C MET A 291 -10.36 6.86 0.93
N ASN A 292 -10.94 8.06 0.84
CA ASN A 292 -12.00 8.36 -0.12
C ASN A 292 -11.50 8.44 -1.58
N ARG A 293 -10.19 8.59 -1.79
CA ARG A 293 -9.56 8.78 -3.10
C ARG A 293 -8.42 7.79 -3.36
N LEU A 294 -8.39 6.66 -2.67
CA LEU A 294 -7.32 5.66 -2.77
C LEU A 294 -7.09 5.17 -4.21
N ALA A 295 -8.15 5.08 -5.01
CA ALA A 295 -8.05 4.69 -6.42
C ALA A 295 -7.17 5.63 -7.27
N LEU A 296 -6.89 6.86 -6.82
CA LEU A 296 -5.96 7.79 -7.48
C LEU A 296 -4.56 7.18 -7.62
N TYR A 297 -4.10 6.47 -6.59
CA TYR A 297 -2.73 5.93 -6.54
C TYR A 297 -2.50 4.80 -7.56
N GLN A 298 -3.56 4.24 -8.16
CA GLN A 298 -3.43 3.32 -9.29
C GLN A 298 -2.78 3.97 -10.52
N GLY A 299 -2.88 5.31 -10.65
CA GLY A 299 -2.19 6.09 -11.67
C GLY A 299 -0.65 6.02 -11.56
N LEU A 300 -0.10 5.63 -10.41
CA LEU A 300 1.33 5.43 -10.22
C LEU A 300 1.86 4.20 -10.97
N GLY A 301 0.98 3.29 -11.42
CA GLY A 301 1.34 2.14 -12.26
C GLY A 301 2.19 1.08 -11.55
N VAL A 302 2.08 1.00 -10.23
CA VAL A 302 2.70 -0.01 -9.36
C VAL A 302 1.62 -0.57 -8.41
N ALA A 303 1.92 -1.64 -7.69
CA ALA A 303 0.98 -2.19 -6.70
C ALA A 303 0.82 -1.23 -5.51
N VAL A 304 -0.35 -1.22 -4.89
CA VAL A 304 -0.71 -0.38 -3.74
C VAL A 304 -0.98 -1.27 -2.53
N LEU A 305 -0.25 -1.01 -1.45
CA LEU A 305 -0.47 -1.57 -0.13
C LEU A 305 -1.31 -0.60 0.71
N LEU A 306 -2.25 -1.14 1.49
CA LEU A 306 -3.04 -0.39 2.45
C LEU A 306 -2.83 -0.93 3.87
N GLY A 307 -2.12 -0.16 4.70
CA GLY A 307 -2.06 -0.39 6.15
C GLY A 307 -3.08 0.47 6.88
N ALA A 308 -4.29 -0.04 7.15
CA ALA A 308 -5.35 0.68 7.89
C ALA A 308 -5.73 0.03 9.24
N SER A 309 -5.24 -1.18 9.50
CA SER A 309 -5.66 -2.01 10.63
C SER A 309 -5.38 -1.37 11.99
N ARG A 310 -6.42 -1.35 12.85
CA ARG A 310 -6.43 -0.85 14.23
C ARG A 310 -5.92 0.60 14.42
N LYS A 311 -5.80 1.39 13.35
CA LYS A 311 -5.27 2.76 13.40
C LYS A 311 -6.14 3.70 14.24
N ARG A 312 -5.51 4.74 14.78
CA ARG A 312 -6.14 5.77 15.62
C ARG A 312 -7.39 6.40 14.99
N MET A 313 -7.43 6.53 13.65
CA MET A 313 -8.60 7.08 12.96
C MET A 313 -9.90 6.31 13.26
N ILE A 314 -9.82 4.99 13.46
CA ILE A 314 -10.98 4.17 13.80
C ILE A 314 -11.44 4.51 15.22
N GLY A 315 -10.50 4.60 16.16
CA GLY A 315 -10.80 5.02 17.54
C GLY A 315 -11.47 6.39 17.57
N ALA A 316 -10.90 7.39 16.88
CA ALA A 316 -11.44 8.74 16.84
C ALA A 316 -12.87 8.84 16.27
N LEU A 317 -13.23 7.97 15.32
CA LEU A 317 -14.58 7.89 14.74
C LEU A 317 -15.55 7.03 15.54
N SER A 318 -15.05 6.27 16.52
CA SER A 318 -15.80 5.30 17.31
C SER A 318 -15.60 5.54 18.81
N ASN A 319 -15.85 6.77 19.28
CA ASN A 319 -15.82 7.14 20.70
C ASN A 319 -14.51 6.80 21.41
N GLU A 320 -13.37 7.03 20.76
CA GLU A 320 -12.03 6.69 21.26
C GLU A 320 -11.87 5.21 21.62
N ALA A 321 -12.50 4.32 20.85
CA ALA A 321 -12.37 2.87 21.02
C ALA A 321 -10.90 2.43 21.15
N GLY A 322 -10.63 1.55 22.13
CA GLY A 322 -9.31 0.96 22.37
C GLY A 322 -8.78 0.18 21.17
N VAL A 323 -7.47 -0.06 21.10
CA VAL A 323 -6.83 -0.69 19.93
C VAL A 323 -7.44 -2.07 19.61
N ASP A 324 -7.77 -2.85 20.64
CA ASP A 324 -8.28 -4.22 20.50
C ASP A 324 -9.77 -4.31 20.16
N THR A 325 -10.50 -3.19 20.20
CA THR A 325 -11.93 -3.14 19.86
C THR A 325 -12.19 -2.49 18.49
N ARG A 326 -11.16 -2.40 17.65
CA ARG A 326 -11.21 -1.74 16.32
C ARG A 326 -11.39 -2.70 15.15
N LEU A 327 -11.69 -3.97 15.38
CA LEU A 327 -11.84 -4.98 14.32
C LEU A 327 -12.86 -4.54 13.24
N GLY A 328 -14.09 -4.20 13.64
CA GLY A 328 -15.15 -3.82 12.70
C GLY A 328 -14.78 -2.62 11.82
N GLY A 329 -14.17 -1.59 12.40
CA GLY A 329 -13.67 -0.44 11.63
C GLY A 329 -12.47 -0.78 10.74
N SER A 330 -11.62 -1.72 11.16
CA SER A 330 -10.48 -2.18 10.36
C SER A 330 -10.95 -2.94 9.12
N LEU A 331 -11.92 -3.83 9.27
CA LEU A 331 -12.53 -4.56 8.15
C LEU A 331 -13.26 -3.61 7.19
N ALA A 332 -13.97 -2.61 7.71
CA ALA A 332 -14.62 -1.59 6.87
C ALA A 332 -13.60 -0.82 6.00
N LEU A 333 -12.45 -0.44 6.57
CA LEU A 333 -11.39 0.22 5.81
C LEU A 333 -10.68 -0.73 4.83
N ALA A 334 -10.47 -1.99 5.21
CA ALA A 334 -9.90 -3.02 4.34
C ALA A 334 -10.77 -3.24 3.09
N MET A 335 -12.08 -3.41 3.27
CA MET A 335 -13.04 -3.56 2.18
C MET A 335 -13.07 -2.33 1.28
N ARG A 336 -13.07 -1.13 1.86
CA ARG A 336 -13.00 0.12 1.10
C ARG A 336 -11.70 0.23 0.28
N GLY A 337 -10.61 -0.35 0.79
CA GLY A 337 -9.33 -0.47 0.10
C GLY A 337 -9.40 -1.41 -1.10
N ILE A 338 -9.94 -2.61 -0.88
CA ILE A 338 -10.16 -3.63 -1.92
C ILE A 338 -10.98 -3.06 -3.07
N GLU A 339 -12.12 -2.42 -2.77
CA GLU A 339 -13.02 -1.84 -3.78
C GLU A 339 -12.37 -0.73 -4.61
N GLN A 340 -11.31 -0.09 -4.08
CA GLN A 340 -10.54 0.93 -4.78
C GLN A 340 -9.22 0.41 -5.36
N GLY A 341 -9.03 -0.91 -5.38
CA GLY A 341 -7.94 -1.58 -6.07
C GLY A 341 -6.66 -1.75 -5.25
N ALA A 342 -6.69 -1.62 -3.93
CA ALA A 342 -5.53 -2.00 -3.12
C ALA A 342 -5.20 -3.48 -3.36
N GLN A 343 -3.99 -3.74 -3.86
CA GLN A 343 -3.53 -5.08 -4.17
C GLN A 343 -3.08 -5.85 -2.93
N MET A 344 -2.69 -5.13 -1.87
CA MET A 344 -2.26 -5.73 -0.62
C MET A 344 -2.85 -4.99 0.60
N LEU A 345 -3.30 -5.75 1.58
CA LEU A 345 -3.79 -5.25 2.86
C LEU A 345 -2.82 -5.66 3.97
N ARG A 346 -2.29 -4.68 4.72
CA ARG A 346 -1.43 -4.94 5.88
C ARG A 346 -2.24 -4.90 7.17
N VAL A 347 -2.40 -6.03 7.84
CA VAL A 347 -3.40 -6.23 8.90
C VAL A 347 -2.90 -7.00 10.12
N HIS A 348 -3.50 -6.72 11.28
CA HIS A 348 -3.33 -7.54 12.50
C HIS A 348 -4.28 -8.74 12.49
N ASP A 349 -5.56 -8.50 12.15
CA ASP A 349 -6.65 -9.46 12.17
C ASP A 349 -6.71 -10.25 10.84
N VAL A 350 -5.78 -11.19 10.67
CA VAL A 350 -5.55 -11.89 9.39
C VAL A 350 -6.75 -12.75 8.98
N ALA A 351 -7.25 -13.61 9.85
CA ALA A 351 -8.31 -14.55 9.52
C ALA A 351 -9.58 -13.84 9.05
N GLU A 352 -9.97 -12.78 9.76
CA GLU A 352 -11.14 -11.96 9.45
C GLU A 352 -10.95 -11.16 8.15
N SER A 353 -9.74 -10.66 7.90
CA SER A 353 -9.42 -9.93 6.67
C SER A 353 -9.41 -10.85 5.45
N VAL A 354 -8.86 -12.05 5.58
CA VAL A 354 -8.90 -13.09 4.53
C VAL A 354 -10.35 -13.52 4.27
N GLN A 355 -11.14 -13.75 5.32
CA GLN A 355 -12.57 -14.06 5.17
C GLN A 355 -13.30 -12.96 4.42
N ALA A 356 -13.08 -11.68 4.77
CA ALA A 356 -13.68 -10.54 4.08
C ALA A 356 -13.27 -10.47 2.60
N ALA A 357 -11.99 -10.69 2.29
CA ALA A 357 -11.49 -10.72 0.91
C ALA A 357 -12.10 -11.87 0.09
N HIS A 358 -12.26 -13.06 0.68
CA HIS A 358 -12.93 -14.20 0.03
C HIS A 358 -14.41 -13.95 -0.22
N VAL A 359 -15.12 -13.34 0.73
CA VAL A 359 -16.53 -12.95 0.53
C VAL A 359 -16.64 -11.92 -0.59
N TRP A 360 -15.79 -10.90 -0.60
CA TRP A 360 -15.72 -9.93 -1.70
C TRP A 360 -15.49 -10.63 -3.04
N ARG A 361 -14.56 -11.58 -3.10
CA ARG A 361 -14.25 -12.31 -4.32
C ARG A 361 -15.46 -13.10 -4.84
N GLY A 362 -16.15 -13.82 -3.97
CA GLY A 362 -17.36 -14.57 -4.33
C GLY A 362 -18.48 -13.68 -4.88
N LEU A 363 -18.69 -12.50 -4.29
CA LEU A 363 -19.65 -11.51 -4.81
C LEU A 363 -19.29 -11.03 -6.22
N ARG A 364 -17.99 -10.80 -6.49
CA ARG A 364 -17.50 -10.37 -7.80
C ARG A 364 -17.59 -11.47 -8.86
N ASP A 365 -17.28 -12.71 -8.48
CA ASP A 365 -17.40 -13.84 -9.39
C ASP A 365 -18.88 -14.06 -9.80
N GLU A 366 -19.82 -13.99 -8.86
CA GLU A 366 -21.26 -14.13 -9.18
C GLU A 366 -21.79 -13.00 -10.07
N ALA A 367 -21.35 -11.75 -9.84
CA ALA A 367 -21.76 -10.60 -10.65
C ALA A 367 -21.35 -10.74 -12.13
N LEU A 368 -20.33 -11.56 -12.45
CA LEU A 368 -19.93 -11.84 -13.84
C LEU A 368 -20.80 -12.89 -14.51
N MET A 369 -21.46 -13.75 -13.74
CA MET A 369 -22.28 -14.85 -14.24
C MET A 369 -23.75 -14.46 -14.41
N ALA A 370 -24.23 -13.46 -13.67
CA ALA A 370 -25.62 -13.01 -13.66
C ALA A 370 -26.08 -12.21 -14.91
N GLY A 371 -25.46 -12.48 -16.06
CA GLY A 371 -25.64 -11.79 -17.35
C GLY A 371 -26.75 -12.32 -18.23
#